data_AF-A0A6B2C926-F1
#
_entry.id   AF-A0A6B2C926-F1
#
_cell.length_a   1.000
_cell.length_b   1.000
_cell.length_c   1.000
_cell.angle_alpha   90.00
_cell.angle_beta   90.00
_cell.angle_gamma   90.00
#
_symmetry.space_group_name_H-M   'P 1'
#
loop_
_entity.id
_entity.type
_entity.pdbx_description
1 polymer ?
#
loop_
_entity_poly.entity_id
_entity_poly.type
_entity_poly.pdbx_seq_one_letter_code
_entity_poly.pdbx_strand_id
1 'polypeptide(L)'
;MSYNFNSLVSKIRIFLKSMGSEEIKSLSRENFAKAIGINPLYIRSEHKKVLARILHQEFGVTYKKIAELLAMSMRDIHKAVREEIDKKIVEEAEREAVSIEIQAKAIELLRSGEIKNPNDLVLKLGVSLDVAENLFERILSNERIIASSVTKVVDKLKRLLDDVKEYSEYLEKKTLEITKLIAEIDDKIVELIRYQSYAEKSFQELKEKLIRLGADAEKYNALSEIIKSLEKKYKDLKEYIDKDLKRYIESLFTKNENEIKSLIEKIINQEKIFNNMKADIERLKILMTEIDIGLGYRFDFKENTCIYMDEEGYCKGFAYLKPIQGLYMKSVIEYDRIKYFINVYRHRYVCLACPYYTPRYKVSSPQKTS
;
A
#
# COMPACT_ATOMS: atom_id res chain seq x y z
N MET A 1 -25.62 -33.38 -22.60
CA MET A 1 -24.82 -33.18 -23.84
C MET A 1 -23.55 -32.43 -23.49
N SER A 2 -22.39 -33.08 -23.59
CA SER A 2 -21.11 -32.39 -23.46
C SER A 2 -20.89 -31.59 -24.75
N TYR A 3 -21.19 -30.28 -24.72
CA TYR A 3 -20.90 -29.40 -25.84
C TYR A 3 -19.38 -29.26 -25.97
N ASN A 4 -18.82 -29.69 -27.11
CA ASN A 4 -17.42 -29.50 -27.41
C ASN A 4 -17.16 -27.99 -27.62
N PHE A 5 -16.50 -27.36 -26.65
CA PHE A 5 -16.23 -25.92 -26.65
C PHE A 5 -15.44 -25.46 -27.89
N ASN A 6 -14.52 -26.29 -28.40
CA ASN A 6 -13.76 -25.97 -29.60
C ASN A 6 -14.66 -25.90 -30.84
N SER A 7 -15.70 -26.75 -30.91
CA SER A 7 -16.70 -26.69 -31.98
C SER A 7 -17.49 -25.37 -31.93
N LEU A 8 -17.84 -24.89 -30.74
CA LEU A 8 -18.54 -23.62 -30.54
C LEU A 8 -17.70 -22.43 -30.98
N VAL A 9 -16.42 -22.40 -30.61
CA VAL A 9 -15.47 -21.37 -31.04
C VAL A 9 -15.33 -21.32 -32.56
N SER A 10 -15.16 -22.48 -33.21
CA SER A 10 -15.06 -22.56 -34.67
C SER A 10 -16.32 -22.06 -35.37
N LYS A 11 -17.51 -22.41 -34.86
CA LYS A 11 -18.79 -21.91 -35.40
C LYS A 11 -18.90 -20.38 -35.30
N ILE A 12 -18.51 -19.81 -34.16
CA ILE A 12 -18.50 -18.35 -33.96
C ILE A 12 -17.54 -17.67 -34.94
N ARG A 13 -16.32 -18.21 -35.10
CA ARG A 13 -15.33 -17.66 -36.02
C ARG A 13 -15.79 -17.72 -37.48
N ILE A 14 -16.36 -18.84 -37.92
CA ILE A 14 -16.88 -19.01 -39.28
C ILE A 14 -18.02 -18.01 -39.53
N PHE A 15 -18.97 -17.94 -38.60
CA PHE A 15 -20.14 -17.06 -38.71
C PHE A 15 -19.76 -15.57 -38.75
N LEU A 16 -18.87 -15.12 -37.86
CA LEU A 16 -18.49 -13.71 -37.80
C LEU A 16 -17.53 -13.31 -38.92
N LYS A 17 -16.71 -14.22 -39.45
CA LYS A 17 -15.87 -13.95 -40.64
C LYS A 17 -16.69 -13.73 -41.91
N SER A 18 -17.89 -14.29 -41.99
CA SER A 18 -18.80 -14.06 -43.13
C SER A 18 -19.62 -12.77 -43.02
N MET A 19 -19.46 -11.98 -41.94
CA MET A 19 -20.24 -10.77 -41.70
C MET A 19 -19.37 -9.51 -41.79
N GLY A 20 -19.95 -8.44 -42.32
CA GLY A 20 -19.35 -7.11 -42.29
C GLY A 20 -19.36 -6.50 -40.88
N SER A 21 -18.47 -5.54 -40.62
CA SER A 21 -18.35 -4.88 -39.30
C SER A 21 -19.65 -4.18 -38.85
N GLU A 22 -20.41 -3.60 -39.78
CA GLU A 22 -21.72 -2.99 -39.50
C GLU A 22 -22.80 -4.03 -39.19
N GLU A 23 -22.75 -5.18 -39.86
CA GLU A 23 -23.68 -6.28 -39.60
C GLU A 23 -23.46 -6.85 -38.18
N ILE A 24 -22.20 -6.98 -37.77
CA ILE A 24 -21.83 -7.43 -36.41
C ILE A 24 -22.36 -6.46 -35.33
N LYS A 25 -22.33 -5.14 -35.59
CA LYS A 25 -22.87 -4.14 -34.65
C LYS A 25 -24.40 -4.27 -34.49
N SER A 26 -25.10 -4.59 -35.56
CA SER A 26 -26.56 -4.78 -35.58
C SER A 26 -27.04 -6.16 -35.10
N LEU A 27 -26.13 -7.12 -34.92
CA LEU A 27 -26.46 -8.52 -34.63
C LEU A 27 -27.22 -8.68 -33.30
N SER A 28 -28.44 -9.21 -33.32
CA SER A 28 -29.21 -9.47 -32.10
C SER A 28 -28.72 -10.71 -31.37
N ARG A 29 -28.98 -10.80 -30.05
CA ARG A 29 -28.70 -12.00 -29.25
C ARG A 29 -29.37 -13.25 -29.81
N GLU A 30 -30.60 -13.12 -30.31
CA GLU A 30 -31.38 -14.23 -30.89
C GLU A 30 -30.75 -14.76 -32.17
N ASN A 31 -30.34 -13.86 -33.07
CA ASN A 31 -29.66 -14.23 -34.31
C ASN A 31 -28.30 -14.85 -34.03
N PHE A 32 -27.56 -14.31 -33.05
CA PHE A 32 -26.31 -14.91 -32.59
C PHE A 32 -26.52 -16.30 -32.01
N ALA A 33 -27.50 -16.49 -31.12
CA ALA A 33 -27.84 -17.79 -30.52
C ALA A 33 -28.22 -18.84 -31.59
N LYS A 34 -28.99 -18.43 -32.60
CA LYS A 34 -29.40 -19.27 -33.72
C LYS A 34 -28.20 -19.70 -34.58
N ALA A 35 -27.29 -18.77 -34.86
CA ALA A 35 -26.09 -19.04 -35.64
C ALA A 35 -25.10 -19.99 -34.92
N ILE A 36 -24.92 -19.83 -33.61
CA ILE A 36 -23.99 -20.66 -32.83
C ILE A 36 -24.62 -21.97 -32.36
N GLY A 37 -25.95 -22.09 -32.45
CA GLY A 37 -26.73 -23.29 -32.10
C GLY A 37 -26.88 -23.51 -30.59
N ILE A 38 -26.61 -22.49 -29.77
CA ILE A 38 -26.75 -22.55 -28.31
C ILE A 38 -27.18 -21.19 -27.78
N ASN A 39 -28.13 -21.17 -26.85
CA ASN A 39 -28.49 -19.92 -26.17
C ASN A 39 -27.33 -19.49 -25.25
N PRO A 40 -26.82 -18.25 -25.39
CA PRO A 40 -25.75 -17.74 -24.56
C PRO A 40 -25.99 -17.87 -23.06
N LEU A 41 -27.23 -17.84 -22.58
CA LEU A 41 -27.55 -18.03 -21.16
C LEU A 41 -27.10 -19.40 -20.61
N TYR A 42 -27.03 -20.44 -21.45
CA TYR A 42 -26.64 -21.79 -21.06
C TYR A 42 -25.12 -22.05 -21.19
N ILE A 43 -24.36 -21.08 -21.69
CA ILE A 43 -22.90 -21.17 -21.76
C ILE A 43 -22.33 -20.95 -20.36
N ARG A 44 -21.44 -21.85 -19.90
CA ARG A 44 -20.75 -21.69 -18.61
C ARG A 44 -19.95 -20.39 -18.56
N SER A 45 -19.87 -19.77 -17.38
CA SER A 45 -19.19 -18.49 -17.18
C SER A 45 -17.75 -18.48 -17.74
N GLU A 46 -16.97 -19.53 -17.50
CA GLU A 46 -15.59 -19.62 -18.01
C GLU A 46 -15.52 -19.63 -19.55
N HIS A 47 -16.44 -20.33 -20.22
CA HIS A 47 -16.53 -20.33 -21.67
C HIS A 47 -16.99 -18.98 -22.22
N LYS A 48 -17.93 -18.31 -21.52
CA LYS A 48 -18.35 -16.95 -21.88
C LYS A 48 -17.20 -15.96 -21.82
N LYS A 49 -16.32 -16.05 -20.82
CA LYS A 49 -15.11 -15.22 -20.74
C LYS A 49 -14.22 -15.41 -21.96
N VAL A 50 -13.97 -16.66 -22.37
CA VAL A 50 -13.16 -16.95 -23.57
C VAL A 50 -13.83 -16.41 -24.84
N LEU A 51 -15.15 -16.58 -24.98
CA LEU A 51 -15.88 -16.03 -26.12
C LEU A 51 -15.87 -14.50 -26.15
N ALA A 52 -16.01 -13.84 -24.99
CA ALA A 52 -15.92 -12.39 -24.89
C ALA A 52 -14.57 -11.86 -25.38
N ARG A 53 -13.48 -12.57 -25.10
CA ARG A 53 -12.14 -12.25 -25.60
C ARG A 53 -12.06 -12.36 -27.10
N ILE A 54 -12.50 -13.48 -27.67
CA ILE A 54 -12.50 -13.72 -29.12
C ILE A 54 -13.32 -12.64 -29.84
N LEU A 55 -14.52 -12.35 -29.36
CA LEU A 55 -15.38 -11.33 -29.94
C LEU A 55 -14.72 -9.95 -29.94
N HIS A 56 -14.07 -9.57 -28.85
CA HIS A 56 -13.41 -8.28 -28.77
C HIS A 56 -12.15 -8.20 -29.63
N GLN A 57 -11.27 -9.19 -29.51
CA GLN A 57 -9.92 -9.14 -30.06
C GLN A 57 -9.85 -9.53 -31.54
N GLU A 58 -10.65 -10.51 -31.98
CA GLU A 58 -10.62 -10.97 -33.38
C GLU A 58 -11.60 -10.19 -34.26
N PHE A 59 -12.71 -9.70 -33.68
CA PHE A 59 -13.82 -9.11 -34.45
C PHE A 59 -14.14 -7.67 -34.04
N GLY A 60 -13.37 -7.07 -33.13
CA GLY A 60 -13.54 -5.66 -32.73
C GLY A 60 -14.88 -5.36 -32.06
N VAL A 61 -15.57 -6.36 -31.51
CA VAL A 61 -16.90 -6.18 -30.94
C VAL A 61 -16.80 -5.34 -29.66
N THR A 62 -17.64 -4.31 -29.54
CA THR A 62 -17.63 -3.43 -28.37
C THR A 62 -18.11 -4.15 -27.11
N TYR A 63 -17.64 -3.74 -25.92
CA TYR A 63 -18.03 -4.37 -24.66
C TYR A 63 -19.53 -4.36 -24.41
N LYS A 64 -20.19 -3.26 -24.77
CA LYS A 64 -21.66 -3.14 -24.71
C LYS A 64 -22.33 -4.23 -25.55
N LYS A 65 -21.80 -4.48 -26.75
CA LYS A 65 -22.34 -5.51 -27.65
C LYS A 65 -22.02 -6.92 -27.17
N ILE A 66 -20.85 -7.15 -26.59
CA ILE A 66 -20.50 -8.44 -25.97
C ILE A 66 -21.42 -8.74 -24.78
N ALA A 67 -21.73 -7.75 -23.94
CA ALA A 67 -22.67 -7.88 -22.83
C ALA A 67 -24.06 -8.28 -23.32
N GLU A 68 -24.49 -7.67 -24.43
CA GLU A 68 -25.73 -8.03 -25.11
C GLU A 68 -25.66 -9.47 -25.66
N LEU A 69 -24.65 -9.84 -26.44
CA LEU A 69 -24.60 -11.14 -27.11
C LEU A 69 -24.39 -12.31 -26.14
N LEU A 70 -23.54 -12.17 -25.12
CA LEU A 70 -23.19 -13.25 -24.19
C LEU A 70 -23.98 -13.27 -22.88
N ALA A 71 -24.85 -12.29 -22.68
CA ALA A 71 -25.57 -12.08 -21.42
C ALA A 71 -24.59 -12.07 -20.23
N MET A 72 -23.62 -11.16 -20.29
CA MET A 72 -22.56 -10.97 -19.29
C MET A 72 -22.59 -9.56 -18.73
N SER A 73 -22.09 -9.38 -17.50
CA SER A 73 -21.89 -8.05 -16.93
C SER A 73 -20.70 -7.35 -17.60
N MET A 74 -20.75 -6.02 -17.71
CA MET A 74 -19.62 -5.22 -18.20
C MET A 74 -18.35 -5.43 -17.35
N ARG A 75 -18.51 -5.67 -16.05
CA ARG A 75 -17.40 -5.95 -15.12
C ARG A 75 -16.69 -7.26 -15.48
N ASP A 76 -17.44 -8.31 -15.75
CA ASP A 76 -16.88 -9.62 -16.10
C ASP A 76 -16.23 -9.61 -17.48
N ILE A 77 -16.77 -8.82 -18.42
CA ILE A 77 -16.14 -8.60 -19.74
C ILE A 77 -14.83 -7.85 -19.58
N HIS A 78 -14.81 -6.76 -18.82
CA HIS A 78 -13.58 -6.03 -18.52
C HIS A 78 -12.52 -6.93 -17.90
N LYS A 79 -12.90 -7.77 -16.92
CA LYS A 79 -11.99 -8.71 -16.29
C LYS A 79 -11.50 -9.77 -17.29
N ALA A 80 -12.40 -10.38 -18.06
CA ALA A 80 -12.09 -11.43 -19.02
C ALA A 80 -11.16 -10.96 -20.15
N VAL A 81 -11.39 -9.75 -20.67
CA VAL A 81 -10.59 -9.15 -21.74
C VAL A 81 -9.23 -8.68 -21.20
N ARG A 82 -9.18 -8.12 -19.98
CA ARG A 82 -7.95 -7.58 -19.38
C ARG A 82 -7.00 -8.66 -18.86
N GLU A 83 -7.52 -9.73 -18.25
CA GLU A 83 -6.71 -10.89 -17.81
C GLU A 83 -5.97 -11.59 -18.97
N GLU A 84 -6.41 -11.38 -20.21
CA GLU A 84 -5.72 -11.85 -21.41
C GLU A 84 -5.04 -10.73 -22.21
N ILE A 85 -5.19 -9.44 -21.86
CA ILE A 85 -4.20 -8.44 -22.26
C ILE A 85 -2.90 -8.73 -21.51
N ASP A 86 -2.99 -9.09 -20.23
CA ASP A 86 -1.83 -9.52 -19.45
C ASP A 86 -1.25 -10.86 -19.96
N LYS A 87 -2.08 -11.76 -20.54
CA LYS A 87 -1.59 -12.98 -21.24
C LYS A 87 -1.24 -12.76 -22.70
N LYS A 88 -1.80 -11.79 -23.43
CA LYS A 88 -1.37 -11.39 -24.77
C LYS A 88 -0.11 -10.56 -24.72
N ILE A 89 0.20 -9.86 -23.65
CA ILE A 89 1.57 -9.35 -23.40
C ILE A 89 2.55 -10.53 -23.27
N VAL A 90 2.08 -11.71 -22.85
CA VAL A 90 2.84 -12.96 -22.78
C VAL A 90 2.81 -13.75 -24.11
N GLU A 91 1.72 -13.75 -24.88
CA GLU A 91 1.58 -14.45 -26.18
C GLU A 91 2.00 -13.59 -27.40
N GLU A 92 1.93 -12.25 -27.37
CA GLU A 92 2.62 -11.35 -28.31
C GLU A 92 4.13 -11.34 -28.08
N ALA A 93 4.60 -11.87 -26.94
CA ALA A 93 6.00 -12.28 -26.81
C ALA A 93 6.34 -13.52 -27.67
N GLU A 94 5.35 -14.21 -28.25
CA GLU A 94 5.54 -15.31 -29.21
C GLU A 94 5.40 -14.87 -30.69
N ARG A 95 5.08 -13.59 -30.98
CA ARG A 95 5.11 -13.07 -32.36
C ARG A 95 6.51 -12.54 -32.68
N GLU A 96 7.20 -13.32 -33.51
CA GLU A 96 8.63 -13.27 -33.80
C GLU A 96 9.45 -13.25 -32.51
N ALA A 97 9.97 -14.43 -32.13
CA ALA A 97 10.91 -14.56 -31.02
C ALA A 97 12.18 -13.75 -31.31
N VAL A 98 12.12 -12.45 -31.03
CA VAL A 98 13.27 -11.56 -30.99
C VAL A 98 14.16 -12.11 -29.91
N SER A 99 15.38 -12.49 -30.27
CA SER A 99 16.29 -13.11 -29.31
C SER A 99 16.42 -12.23 -28.08
N ILE A 100 16.55 -12.86 -26.91
CA ILE A 100 16.73 -12.15 -25.62
C ILE A 100 17.91 -11.17 -25.72
N GLU A 101 18.92 -11.48 -26.54
CA GLU A 101 20.05 -10.61 -26.86
C GLU A 101 19.63 -9.35 -27.63
N ILE A 102 18.78 -9.45 -28.65
CA ILE A 102 18.27 -8.29 -29.39
C ILE A 102 17.39 -7.42 -28.49
N GLN A 103 16.55 -8.03 -27.64
CA GLN A 103 15.74 -7.28 -26.66
C GLN A 103 16.61 -6.54 -25.64
N ALA A 104 17.63 -7.19 -25.08
CA ALA A 104 18.56 -6.57 -24.15
C ALA A 104 19.32 -5.40 -24.80
N LYS A 105 19.76 -5.59 -26.05
CA LYS A 105 20.50 -4.57 -26.81
C LYS A 105 19.61 -3.38 -27.21
N ALA A 106 18.33 -3.62 -27.50
CA ALA A 106 17.36 -2.55 -27.72
C ALA A 106 17.10 -1.72 -26.46
N ILE A 107 16.96 -2.36 -25.30
CA ILE A 107 16.82 -1.68 -24.00
C ILE A 107 18.06 -0.82 -23.73
N GLU A 108 19.25 -1.37 -23.97
CA GLU A 108 20.53 -0.67 -23.82
C GLU A 108 20.60 0.59 -24.69
N LEU A 109 20.26 0.47 -25.97
CA LEU A 109 20.31 1.56 -26.95
C LEU A 109 19.26 2.66 -26.72
N LEU A 110 18.10 2.29 -26.17
CA LEU A 110 17.03 3.23 -25.82
C LEU A 110 17.40 4.02 -24.55
N ARG A 111 17.97 3.35 -23.54
CA ARG A 111 18.47 4.00 -22.31
C ARG A 111 19.68 4.90 -22.53
N SER A 112 20.55 4.57 -23.50
CA SER A 112 21.71 5.41 -23.86
C SER A 112 21.31 6.63 -24.69
N GLY A 113 20.07 6.69 -25.21
CA GLY A 113 19.59 7.77 -26.06
C GLY A 113 20.13 7.73 -27.50
N GLU A 114 20.82 6.65 -27.86
CA GLU A 114 21.30 6.38 -29.22
C GLU A 114 20.17 6.02 -30.19
N ILE A 115 19.02 5.64 -29.64
CA ILE A 115 17.78 5.34 -30.35
C ILE A 115 16.69 6.21 -29.77
N LYS A 116 16.06 7.01 -30.62
CA LYS A 116 14.95 7.91 -30.25
C LYS A 116 13.65 7.52 -30.92
N ASN A 117 13.71 6.63 -31.89
CA ASN A 117 12.56 6.12 -32.62
C ASN A 117 12.82 4.68 -33.11
N PRO A 118 11.76 3.96 -33.50
CA PRO A 118 11.86 2.59 -34.02
C PRO A 118 12.78 2.41 -35.24
N ASN A 119 12.91 3.39 -36.14
CA ASN A 119 13.83 3.28 -37.28
C ASN A 119 15.29 3.18 -36.83
N ASP A 120 15.66 3.81 -35.70
CA ASP A 120 17.01 3.71 -35.17
C ASP A 120 17.30 2.28 -34.67
N LEU A 121 16.28 1.54 -34.17
CA LEU A 121 16.40 0.11 -33.83
C LEU A 121 16.58 -0.76 -35.07
N VAL A 122 15.87 -0.47 -36.16
CA VAL A 122 16.07 -1.16 -37.45
C VAL A 122 17.52 -1.02 -37.91
N LEU A 123 18.06 0.21 -37.88
CA LEU A 123 19.42 0.51 -38.33
C LEU A 123 20.49 -0.11 -37.43
N LYS A 124 20.28 -0.13 -36.10
CA LYS A 124 21.29 -0.57 -35.14
C LYS A 124 21.25 -2.08 -34.84
N LEU A 125 20.08 -2.69 -34.95
CA LEU A 125 19.87 -4.10 -34.60
C LEU A 125 19.57 -4.99 -35.83
N GLY A 126 19.37 -4.40 -37.00
CA GLY A 126 19.09 -5.14 -38.24
C GLY A 126 17.75 -5.89 -38.21
N VAL A 127 16.81 -5.47 -37.35
CA VAL A 127 15.47 -6.06 -37.22
C VAL A 127 14.48 -5.38 -38.15
N SER A 128 13.34 -6.04 -38.44
CA SER A 128 12.27 -5.42 -39.22
C SER A 128 11.66 -4.22 -38.48
N LEU A 129 11.06 -3.29 -39.23
CA LEU A 129 10.44 -2.09 -38.65
C LEU A 129 9.31 -2.45 -37.68
N ASP A 130 8.46 -3.42 -38.03
CA ASP A 130 7.39 -3.90 -37.15
C ASP A 130 7.93 -4.45 -35.82
N VAL A 131 9.05 -5.19 -35.86
CA VAL A 131 9.74 -5.70 -34.66
C VAL A 131 10.34 -4.58 -33.83
N ALA A 132 10.98 -3.61 -34.48
CA ALA A 132 11.56 -2.45 -33.81
C ALA A 132 10.51 -1.57 -33.12
N GLU A 133 9.38 -1.31 -33.78
CA GLU A 133 8.27 -0.53 -33.23
C GLU A 133 7.70 -1.19 -31.98
N ASN A 134 7.47 -2.49 -32.05
CA ASN A 134 6.94 -3.27 -30.93
C ASN A 134 7.93 -3.32 -29.76
N LEU A 135 9.22 -3.53 -30.03
CA LEU A 135 10.25 -3.49 -28.97
C LEU A 135 10.33 -2.11 -28.30
N PHE A 136 10.37 -1.04 -29.09
CA PHE A 136 10.54 0.33 -28.59
C PHE A 136 9.42 0.72 -27.61
N GLU A 137 8.17 0.51 -28.01
CA GLU A 137 7.00 0.82 -27.18
C GLU A 137 6.94 -0.03 -25.91
N ARG A 138 7.28 -1.32 -26.03
CA ARG A 138 7.28 -2.25 -24.90
C ARG A 138 8.35 -1.90 -23.85
N ILE A 139 9.52 -1.46 -24.28
CA ILE A 139 10.61 -1.02 -23.39
C ILE A 139 10.20 0.26 -22.65
N LEU A 140 9.69 1.26 -23.36
CA LEU A 140 9.23 2.53 -22.78
C LEU A 140 8.10 2.34 -21.77
N SER A 141 7.15 1.46 -22.08
CA SER A 141 6.03 1.13 -21.20
C SER A 141 6.53 0.50 -19.89
N ASN A 142 7.42 -0.49 -19.96
CA ASN A 142 7.94 -1.21 -18.79
C ASN A 142 8.75 -0.32 -17.83
N GLU A 143 9.58 0.59 -18.35
CA GLU A 143 10.38 1.48 -17.51
C GLU A 143 9.54 2.52 -16.76
N ARG A 144 8.54 3.09 -17.43
CA ARG A 144 7.58 4.00 -16.79
C ARG A 144 6.80 3.31 -15.68
N ILE A 145 6.47 2.02 -15.84
CA ILE A 145 5.72 1.25 -14.83
C ILE A 145 6.57 1.04 -13.57
N ILE A 146 7.85 0.64 -13.69
CA ILE A 146 8.69 0.31 -12.52
C ILE A 146 9.01 1.55 -11.68
N ALA A 147 9.43 2.65 -12.31
CA ALA A 147 9.78 3.89 -11.60
C ALA A 147 8.55 4.50 -10.90
N SER A 148 7.41 4.59 -11.60
CA SER A 148 6.19 5.16 -11.02
C SER A 148 5.62 4.32 -9.88
N SER A 149 5.84 3.00 -9.86
CA SER A 149 5.35 2.11 -8.82
C SER A 149 6.13 2.23 -7.51
N VAL A 150 7.47 2.26 -7.58
CA VAL A 150 8.33 2.35 -6.38
C VAL A 150 8.17 3.71 -5.70
N THR A 151 8.18 4.81 -6.47
CA THR A 151 7.99 6.15 -5.89
C THR A 151 6.64 6.29 -5.19
N LYS A 152 5.56 5.76 -5.78
CA LYS A 152 4.23 5.77 -5.15
C LYS A 152 4.19 4.99 -3.84
N VAL A 153 4.91 3.86 -3.74
CA VAL A 153 4.98 3.08 -2.50
C VAL A 153 5.75 3.83 -1.42
N VAL A 154 6.91 4.41 -1.76
CA VAL A 154 7.72 5.19 -0.82
C VAL A 154 6.95 6.41 -0.30
N ASP A 155 6.28 7.15 -1.19
CA ASP A 155 5.47 8.31 -0.80
C ASP A 155 4.31 7.92 0.12
N LYS A 156 3.67 6.78 -0.15
CA LYS A 156 2.59 6.25 0.69
C LYS A 156 3.09 5.86 2.08
N LEU A 157 4.25 5.20 2.16
CA LEU A 157 4.88 4.84 3.43
C LEU A 157 5.26 6.07 4.25
N LYS A 158 5.76 7.12 3.59
CA LYS A 158 6.13 8.37 4.28
C LYS A 158 4.93 9.05 4.92
N ARG A 159 3.82 9.19 4.17
CA ARG A 159 2.58 9.78 4.72
C ARG A 159 2.04 9.00 5.90
N LEU A 160 2.01 7.67 5.79
CA LEU A 160 1.56 6.80 6.90
C LEU A 160 2.44 6.94 8.14
N LEU A 161 3.76 7.08 7.97
CA LEU A 161 4.67 7.30 9.09
C LEU A 161 4.42 8.64 9.79
N ASP A 162 4.16 9.69 9.01
CA ASP A 162 3.83 11.01 9.54
C ASP A 162 2.49 10.98 10.31
N ASP A 163 1.45 10.32 9.77
CA ASP A 163 0.15 10.12 10.44
C ASP A 163 0.29 9.37 11.77
N VAL A 164 1.16 8.35 11.83
CA VAL A 164 1.42 7.57 13.05
C VAL A 164 2.09 8.45 14.12
N LYS A 165 3.04 9.31 13.73
CA LYS A 165 3.71 10.22 14.68
C LYS A 165 2.72 11.21 15.28
N GLU A 166 1.94 11.89 14.45
CA GLU A 166 0.93 12.85 14.92
C GLU A 166 -0.06 12.19 15.88
N TYR A 167 -0.48 10.95 15.57
CA TYR A 167 -1.37 10.21 16.46
C TYR A 167 -0.71 9.81 17.78
N SER A 168 0.56 9.43 17.77
CA SER A 168 1.30 9.10 19.00
C SER A 168 1.41 10.30 19.95
N GLU A 169 1.71 11.49 19.43
CA GLU A 169 1.75 12.73 20.21
C GLU A 169 0.37 13.08 20.79
N TYR A 170 -0.69 12.89 20.01
CA TYR A 170 -2.07 13.08 20.47
C TYR A 170 -2.41 12.13 21.64
N LEU A 171 -2.02 10.84 21.55
CA LEU A 171 -2.25 9.85 22.61
C LEU A 171 -1.46 10.18 23.88
N GLU A 172 -0.21 10.61 23.77
CA GLU A 172 0.60 11.03 24.92
C GLU A 172 -0.07 12.19 25.66
N LYS A 173 -0.54 13.21 24.92
CA LYS A 173 -1.26 14.34 25.50
C LYS A 173 -2.54 13.90 26.22
N LYS A 174 -3.33 13.02 25.60
CA LYS A 174 -4.57 12.51 26.22
C LYS A 174 -4.31 11.65 27.45
N THR A 175 -3.26 10.84 27.44
CA THR A 175 -2.84 10.07 28.63
C THR A 175 -2.52 11.02 29.79
N LEU A 176 -1.83 12.12 29.51
CA LEU A 176 -1.48 13.13 30.51
C LEU A 176 -2.71 13.88 31.07
N GLU A 177 -3.72 14.15 30.23
CA GLU A 177 -5.02 14.69 30.66
C GLU A 177 -5.77 13.71 31.58
N ILE A 178 -5.79 12.42 31.24
CA ILE A 178 -6.42 11.37 32.07
C ILE A 178 -5.72 11.25 33.42
N THR A 179 -4.38 11.25 33.45
CA THR A 179 -3.62 11.19 34.72
C THR A 179 -3.94 12.36 35.64
N LYS A 180 -4.12 13.57 35.09
CA LYS A 180 -4.55 14.74 35.88
C LYS A 180 -5.95 14.58 36.45
N LEU A 181 -6.90 14.10 35.66
CA LEU A 181 -8.26 13.83 36.13
C LEU A 181 -8.30 12.77 37.23
N ILE A 182 -7.48 11.72 37.12
CA ILE A 182 -7.35 10.70 38.18
C ILE A 182 -6.86 11.34 39.48
N ALA A 183 -5.82 12.18 39.42
CA ALA A 183 -5.31 12.89 40.59
C ALA A 183 -6.37 13.81 41.23
N GLU A 184 -7.12 14.56 40.43
CA GLU A 184 -8.23 15.40 40.93
C GLU A 184 -9.34 14.59 41.60
N ILE A 185 -9.64 13.40 41.08
CA ILE A 185 -10.61 12.47 41.69
C ILE A 185 -10.08 11.94 43.03
N ASP A 186 -8.81 11.52 43.07
CA ASP A 186 -8.18 11.02 44.30
C ASP A 186 -8.16 12.08 45.39
N ASP A 187 -7.84 13.34 45.07
CA ASP A 187 -7.88 14.46 46.01
C ASP A 187 -9.29 14.68 46.58
N LYS A 188 -10.33 14.64 45.73
CA LYS A 188 -11.72 14.75 46.17
C LYS A 188 -12.16 13.59 47.05
N ILE A 189 -11.70 12.36 46.77
CA ILE A 189 -11.97 11.20 47.61
C ILE A 189 -11.34 11.40 49.00
N VAL A 190 -10.11 11.90 49.06
CA VAL A 190 -9.43 12.21 50.34
C VAL A 190 -10.20 13.29 51.12
N GLU A 191 -10.70 14.32 50.45
CA GLU A 191 -11.52 15.37 51.06
C GLU A 191 -12.82 14.79 51.65
N LEU A 192 -13.51 13.91 50.92
CA LEU A 192 -14.72 13.24 51.40
C LEU A 192 -14.46 12.36 52.62
N ILE A 193 -13.37 11.60 52.62
CA ILE A 193 -12.96 10.78 53.78
C ILE A 193 -12.72 11.66 55.01
N ARG A 194 -12.11 12.84 54.85
CA ARG A 194 -11.91 13.81 55.94
C ARG A 194 -13.24 14.35 56.47
N TYR A 195 -14.16 14.73 55.58
CA TYR A 195 -15.49 15.20 55.99
C TYR A 195 -16.27 14.12 56.74
N GLN A 196 -16.21 12.88 56.27
CA GLN A 196 -16.84 11.74 56.95
C GLN A 196 -16.26 11.55 58.35
N SER A 197 -14.93 11.54 58.48
CA SER A 197 -14.26 11.41 59.79
C SER A 197 -14.61 12.54 60.75
N TYR A 198 -14.69 13.79 60.26
CA TYR A 198 -15.12 14.93 61.06
C TYR A 198 -16.57 14.79 61.55
N ALA A 199 -17.47 14.34 60.67
CA ALA A 199 -18.86 14.10 61.01
C ALA A 199 -19.00 12.99 62.06
N GLU A 200 -18.28 11.88 61.90
CA GLU A 200 -18.24 10.76 62.86
C GLU A 200 -17.72 11.20 64.23
N LYS A 201 -16.63 11.98 64.27
CA LYS A 201 -16.07 12.52 65.51
C LYS A 201 -17.05 13.47 66.21
N SER A 202 -17.65 14.39 65.45
CA SER A 202 -18.64 15.34 65.98
C SER A 202 -19.84 14.60 66.57
N PHE A 203 -20.33 13.56 65.88
CA PHE A 203 -21.42 12.73 66.37
C PHE A 203 -21.06 12.00 67.67
N GLN A 204 -19.84 11.48 67.78
CA GLN A 204 -19.37 10.80 68.98
C GLN A 204 -19.23 11.75 70.17
N GLU A 205 -18.68 12.96 69.97
CA GLU A 205 -18.60 14.00 71.01
C GLU A 205 -19.99 14.44 71.51
N LEU A 206 -20.95 14.56 70.59
CA LEU A 206 -22.35 14.85 70.92
C LEU A 206 -22.99 13.73 71.72
N LYS A 207 -22.75 12.47 71.34
CA LYS A 207 -23.22 11.29 72.06
C LYS A 207 -22.65 11.24 73.48
N GLU A 208 -21.38 11.56 73.66
CA GLU A 208 -20.74 11.64 74.99
C GLU A 208 -21.30 12.78 75.84
N LYS A 209 -21.51 13.97 75.25
CA LYS A 209 -22.17 15.10 75.94
C LYS A 209 -23.59 14.73 76.38
N LEU A 210 -24.34 14.03 75.55
CA LEU A 210 -25.67 13.49 75.86
C LEU A 210 -25.64 12.56 77.08
N ILE A 211 -24.69 11.62 77.12
CA ILE A 211 -24.51 10.70 78.26
C ILE A 211 -24.19 11.47 79.54
N ARG A 212 -23.35 12.52 79.47
CA ARG A 212 -22.98 13.36 80.63
C ARG A 212 -24.11 14.25 81.13
N LEU A 213 -25.04 14.65 80.26
CA LEU A 213 -26.15 15.55 80.58
C LEU A 213 -27.37 14.83 81.19
N GLY A 214 -27.19 13.59 81.66
CA GLY A 214 -28.24 12.84 82.35
C GLY A 214 -29.00 13.71 83.37
N ALA A 215 -30.30 13.87 83.12
CA ALA A 215 -31.33 14.40 84.03
C ALA A 215 -31.44 15.94 84.22
N ASP A 216 -31.93 16.67 83.21
CA ASP A 216 -32.58 17.99 83.41
C ASP A 216 -33.60 18.28 82.28
N ALA A 217 -34.87 18.52 82.61
CA ALA A 217 -35.97 18.61 81.64
C ALA A 217 -35.96 19.89 80.76
N GLU A 218 -35.41 21.01 81.24
CA GLU A 218 -35.27 22.24 80.45
C GLU A 218 -34.07 22.18 79.48
N LYS A 219 -32.98 21.50 79.87
CA LYS A 219 -31.86 21.19 78.96
C LYS A 219 -32.31 20.27 77.82
N TYR A 220 -33.36 19.47 78.02
CA TYR A 220 -33.93 18.57 77.01
C TYR A 220 -34.53 19.31 75.81
N ASN A 221 -35.12 20.49 75.99
CA ASN A 221 -35.66 21.29 74.88
C ASN A 221 -34.55 21.91 74.03
N ALA A 222 -33.54 22.51 74.65
CA ALA A 222 -32.36 23.01 73.94
C ALA A 222 -31.60 21.88 73.22
N LEU A 223 -31.51 20.69 73.84
CA LEU A 223 -30.98 19.49 73.21
C LEU A 223 -31.82 19.02 72.01
N SER A 224 -33.15 19.04 72.14
CA SER A 224 -34.08 18.64 71.07
C SER A 224 -33.91 19.52 69.83
N GLU A 225 -33.71 20.83 70.01
CA GLU A 225 -33.42 21.73 68.88
C GLU A 225 -32.04 21.48 68.27
N ILE A 226 -31.01 21.23 69.09
CA ILE A 226 -29.66 20.89 68.60
C ILE A 226 -29.70 19.56 67.82
N ILE A 227 -30.39 18.54 68.33
CA ILE A 227 -30.54 17.24 67.66
C ILE A 227 -31.28 17.42 66.33
N LYS A 228 -32.41 18.14 66.29
CA LYS A 228 -33.14 18.41 65.04
C LYS A 228 -32.30 19.17 64.01
N SER A 229 -31.50 20.15 64.46
CA SER A 229 -30.57 20.89 63.60
C SER A 229 -29.49 19.97 63.03
N LEU A 230 -28.94 19.06 63.83
CA LEU A 230 -27.95 18.08 63.39
C LEU A 230 -28.54 17.00 62.48
N GLU A 231 -29.72 16.48 62.78
CA GLU A 231 -30.45 15.55 61.92
C GLU A 231 -30.72 16.17 60.56
N LYS A 232 -31.12 17.45 60.53
CA LYS A 232 -31.29 18.19 59.28
C LYS A 232 -29.97 18.33 58.53
N LYS A 233 -28.89 18.79 59.18
CA LYS A 233 -27.56 18.89 58.55
C LYS A 233 -27.05 17.55 58.04
N TYR A 234 -27.24 16.48 58.80
CA TYR A 234 -26.86 15.12 58.40
C TYR A 234 -27.68 14.64 57.19
N LYS A 235 -28.99 14.92 57.18
CA LYS A 235 -29.86 14.60 56.05
C LYS A 235 -29.46 15.37 54.80
N ASP A 236 -29.21 16.68 54.92
CA ASP A 236 -28.78 17.53 53.80
C ASP A 236 -27.42 17.07 53.25
N LEU A 237 -26.47 16.73 54.13
CA LEU A 237 -25.16 16.19 53.75
C LEU A 237 -25.29 14.84 53.05
N LYS A 238 -26.14 13.96 53.57
CA LYS A 238 -26.41 12.64 52.98
C LYS A 238 -27.04 12.79 51.60
N GLU A 239 -27.96 13.75 51.43
CA GLU A 239 -28.61 14.00 50.13
C GLU A 239 -27.62 14.55 49.09
N TYR A 240 -26.72 15.46 49.50
CA TYR A 240 -25.65 15.96 48.64
C TYR A 240 -24.68 14.84 48.18
N ILE A 241 -24.30 13.94 49.10
CA ILE A 241 -23.46 12.79 48.78
C ILE A 241 -24.19 11.82 47.83
N ASP A 242 -25.41 11.42 48.17
CA ASP A 242 -26.15 10.37 47.46
C ASP A 242 -26.63 10.83 46.07
N LYS A 243 -27.00 12.11 45.89
CA LYS A 243 -27.49 12.63 44.60
C LYS A 243 -26.39 13.31 43.80
N ASP A 244 -25.82 14.39 44.32
CA ASP A 244 -25.05 15.31 43.47
C ASP A 244 -23.66 14.74 43.19
N LEU A 245 -23.00 14.22 44.22
CA LEU A 245 -21.69 13.60 44.09
C LEU A 245 -21.74 12.31 43.28
N LYS A 246 -22.69 11.43 43.59
CA LYS A 246 -22.87 10.18 42.85
C LYS A 246 -23.15 10.43 41.37
N ARG A 247 -24.04 11.37 41.05
CA ARG A 247 -24.40 11.70 39.66
C ARG A 247 -23.26 12.38 38.91
N TYR A 248 -22.50 13.24 39.59
CA TYR A 248 -21.30 13.84 39.03
C TYR A 248 -20.24 12.77 38.68
N ILE A 249 -20.00 11.85 39.62
CA ILE A 249 -19.07 10.71 39.43
C ILE A 249 -19.54 9.82 38.27
N GLU A 250 -20.81 9.42 38.24
CA GLU A 250 -21.38 8.60 37.15
C GLU A 250 -21.25 9.31 35.78
N SER A 251 -21.44 10.63 35.72
CA SER A 251 -21.29 11.40 34.48
C SER A 251 -19.84 11.42 33.98
N LEU A 252 -18.86 11.56 34.89
CA LEU A 252 -17.44 11.51 34.57
C LEU A 252 -17.04 10.13 34.08
N PHE A 253 -17.48 9.06 34.77
CA PHE A 253 -17.22 7.69 34.34
C PHE A 253 -17.79 7.42 32.94
N THR A 254 -19.05 7.80 32.69
CA THR A 254 -19.69 7.56 31.39
C THR A 254 -19.00 8.31 30.26
N LYS A 255 -18.63 9.58 30.49
CA LYS A 255 -17.89 10.39 29.50
C LYS A 255 -16.54 9.77 29.19
N ASN A 256 -15.78 9.40 30.22
CA ASN A 256 -14.45 8.81 30.06
C ASN A 256 -14.52 7.41 29.42
N GLU A 257 -15.53 6.60 29.75
CA GLU A 257 -15.71 5.27 29.15
C GLU A 257 -15.94 5.35 27.64
N ASN A 258 -16.75 6.31 27.18
CA ASN A 258 -16.99 6.51 25.75
C ASN A 258 -15.73 7.02 25.02
N GLU A 259 -14.98 7.94 25.62
CA GLU A 259 -13.70 8.38 25.07
C GLU A 259 -12.68 7.24 25.01
N ILE A 260 -12.57 6.42 26.06
CA ILE A 260 -11.69 5.25 26.10
C ILE A 260 -12.07 4.25 25.01
N LYS A 261 -13.36 3.93 24.84
CA LYS A 261 -13.84 3.04 23.77
C LYS A 261 -13.47 3.57 22.39
N SER A 262 -13.67 4.87 22.14
CA SER A 262 -13.29 5.49 20.87
C SER A 262 -11.78 5.44 20.61
N LEU A 263 -10.97 5.65 21.64
CA LEU A 263 -9.51 5.54 21.54
C LEU A 263 -9.06 4.11 21.26
N ILE A 264 -9.66 3.10 21.91
CA ILE A 264 -9.38 1.68 21.68
C ILE A 264 -9.68 1.30 20.23
N GLU A 265 -10.82 1.72 19.67
CA GLU A 265 -11.15 1.44 18.26
C GLU A 265 -10.13 2.03 17.28
N LYS A 266 -9.68 3.26 17.53
CA LYS A 266 -8.65 3.90 16.72
C LYS A 266 -7.30 3.18 16.82
N ILE A 267 -6.90 2.74 18.02
CA ILE A 267 -5.69 1.93 18.24
C ILE A 267 -5.76 0.62 17.46
N ILE A 268 -6.88 -0.10 17.54
CA ILE A 268 -7.08 -1.35 16.78
C ILE A 268 -6.95 -1.11 15.27
N ASN A 269 -7.49 0.00 14.75
CA ASN A 269 -7.37 0.32 13.34
C ASN A 269 -5.92 0.63 12.93
N GLN A 270 -5.18 1.36 13.77
CA GLN A 270 -3.77 1.63 13.52
C GLN A 270 -2.91 0.36 13.59
N GLU A 271 -3.19 -0.55 14.51
CA GLU A 271 -2.50 -1.83 14.61
C GLU A 271 -2.65 -2.66 13.33
N LYS A 272 -3.84 -2.66 12.72
CA LYS A 272 -4.06 -3.30 11.41
C LYS A 272 -3.22 -2.67 10.30
N ILE A 273 -3.13 -1.33 10.27
CA ILE A 273 -2.29 -0.61 9.30
C ILE A 273 -0.81 -0.99 9.50
N PHE A 274 -0.35 -0.99 10.75
CA PHE A 274 1.02 -1.35 11.10
C PHE A 274 1.37 -2.80 10.70
N ASN A 275 0.46 -3.74 10.93
CA ASN A 275 0.65 -5.14 10.53
C ASN A 275 0.75 -5.30 9.01
N ASN A 276 -0.03 -4.55 8.23
CA ASN A 276 0.10 -4.52 6.77
C ASN A 276 1.45 -3.94 6.34
N MET A 277 1.91 -2.86 6.99
CA MET A 277 3.23 -2.27 6.71
C MET A 277 4.36 -3.25 7.02
N LYS A 278 4.25 -4.00 8.11
CA LYS A 278 5.24 -5.04 8.45
C LYS A 278 5.37 -6.08 7.34
N ALA A 279 4.25 -6.51 6.75
CA ALA A 279 4.26 -7.44 5.63
C ALA A 279 4.92 -6.84 4.37
N ASP A 280 4.65 -5.57 4.07
CA ASP A 280 5.27 -4.88 2.93
C ASP A 280 6.78 -4.67 3.15
N ILE A 281 7.21 -4.36 4.37
CA ILE A 281 8.63 -4.26 4.75
C ILE A 281 9.34 -5.60 4.55
N GLU A 282 8.74 -6.72 4.96
CA GLU A 282 9.33 -8.04 4.73
C GLU A 282 9.47 -8.38 3.24
N ARG A 283 8.46 -8.03 2.43
CA ARG A 283 8.56 -8.17 0.96
C ARG A 283 9.69 -7.32 0.38
N LEU A 284 9.84 -6.08 0.83
CA LEU A 284 10.93 -5.20 0.41
C LEU A 284 12.30 -5.74 0.82
N LYS A 285 12.44 -6.32 2.02
CA LYS A 285 13.70 -6.96 2.45
C LYS A 285 14.09 -8.13 1.56
N ILE A 286 13.14 -8.97 1.16
CA ILE A 286 13.38 -10.08 0.22
C ILE A 286 13.89 -9.52 -1.10
N LEU A 287 13.20 -8.52 -1.66
CA LEU A 287 13.59 -7.89 -2.92
C LEU A 287 14.97 -7.21 -2.83
N MET A 288 15.27 -6.54 -1.72
CA MET A 288 16.59 -5.96 -1.46
C MET A 288 17.67 -7.05 -1.39
N THR A 289 17.39 -8.17 -0.75
CA THR A 289 18.32 -9.31 -0.67
C THR A 289 18.60 -9.88 -2.06
N GLU A 290 17.58 -10.05 -2.90
CA GLU A 290 17.75 -10.50 -4.29
C GLU A 290 18.61 -9.53 -5.11
N ILE A 291 18.36 -8.23 -4.94
CA ILE A 291 19.16 -7.15 -5.55
C ILE A 291 20.62 -7.22 -5.06
N ASP A 292 20.84 -7.40 -3.76
CA ASP A 292 22.17 -7.47 -3.17
C ASP A 292 22.95 -8.69 -3.63
N ILE A 293 22.30 -9.85 -3.74
CA ILE A 293 22.89 -11.04 -4.34
C ILE A 293 23.27 -10.75 -5.79
N GLY A 294 22.35 -10.19 -6.57
CA GLY A 294 22.57 -9.87 -7.98
C GLY A 294 23.70 -8.86 -8.19
N LEU A 295 23.82 -7.86 -7.33
CA LEU A 295 24.93 -6.91 -7.32
C LEU A 295 26.22 -7.54 -6.82
N GLY A 296 26.18 -8.36 -5.77
CA GLY A 296 27.32 -9.11 -5.25
C GLY A 296 27.98 -9.93 -6.34
N TYR A 297 27.21 -10.64 -7.16
CA TYR A 297 27.73 -11.33 -8.34
C TYR A 297 28.55 -10.44 -9.29
N ARG A 298 28.21 -9.15 -9.42
CA ARG A 298 28.92 -8.18 -10.27
C ARG A 298 30.18 -7.62 -9.64
N PHE A 299 30.28 -7.58 -8.31
CA PHE A 299 31.37 -6.88 -7.61
C PHE A 299 32.34 -7.79 -6.88
N ASP A 300 31.86 -8.96 -6.42
CA ASP A 300 32.60 -9.85 -5.53
C ASP A 300 33.48 -10.84 -6.32
N PHE A 301 33.17 -11.07 -7.61
CA PHE A 301 33.95 -11.90 -8.52
C PHE A 301 34.66 -11.04 -9.56
N LYS A 302 36.00 -11.14 -9.63
CA LYS A 302 36.84 -10.29 -10.48
C LYS A 302 36.45 -10.38 -11.96
N GLU A 303 36.13 -11.58 -12.43
CA GLU A 303 35.66 -11.89 -13.77
C GLU A 303 34.31 -11.25 -14.12
N ASN A 304 33.45 -11.02 -13.12
CA ASN A 304 32.16 -10.38 -13.30
C ASN A 304 32.22 -8.86 -13.08
N THR A 305 33.31 -8.33 -12.54
CA THR A 305 33.47 -6.88 -12.42
C THR A 305 33.34 -6.20 -13.78
N CYS A 306 32.76 -5.00 -13.76
CA CYS A 306 32.55 -4.24 -14.97
C CYS A 306 33.90 -3.82 -15.60
N ILE A 307 34.03 -3.92 -16.91
CA ILE A 307 35.23 -3.47 -17.63
C ILE A 307 35.49 -1.96 -17.47
N TYR A 308 34.43 -1.19 -17.27
CA TYR A 308 34.49 0.26 -17.09
C TYR A 308 34.83 0.65 -15.65
N MET A 309 34.92 -0.29 -14.72
CA MET A 309 35.35 -0.02 -13.36
C MET A 309 36.87 -0.07 -13.28
N ASP A 310 37.50 0.94 -12.71
CA ASP A 310 38.93 0.91 -12.42
C ASP A 310 39.26 0.19 -11.11
N GLU A 311 40.55 0.06 -10.82
CA GLU A 311 41.04 -0.67 -9.63
C GLU A 311 40.66 0.01 -8.31
N GLU A 312 40.43 1.33 -8.33
CA GLU A 312 39.98 2.10 -7.17
C GLU A 312 38.44 2.04 -7.00
N GLY A 313 37.72 1.42 -7.95
CA GLY A 313 36.27 1.27 -7.93
C GLY A 313 35.50 2.40 -8.57
N TYR A 314 36.14 3.30 -9.32
CA TYR A 314 35.44 4.35 -10.05
C TYR A 314 34.95 3.85 -11.41
N CYS A 315 33.72 4.18 -11.76
CA CYS A 315 33.18 3.90 -13.09
C CYS A 315 33.70 4.94 -14.08
N LYS A 316 34.47 4.50 -15.07
CA LYS A 316 34.97 5.30 -16.19
C LYS A 316 33.99 5.36 -17.38
N GLY A 317 32.99 4.49 -17.38
CA GLY A 317 31.99 4.40 -18.46
C GLY A 317 30.95 5.52 -18.41
N PHE A 318 30.82 6.22 -17.27
CA PHE A 318 29.86 7.31 -17.12
C PHE A 318 30.43 8.44 -16.26
N ALA A 319 30.39 9.66 -16.79
CA ALA A 319 30.86 10.87 -16.13
C ALA A 319 29.71 11.86 -15.92
N TYR A 320 29.71 12.51 -14.76
CA TYR A 320 28.77 13.58 -14.43
C TYR A 320 29.42 14.94 -14.62
N LEU A 321 28.63 15.94 -14.99
CA LEU A 321 29.08 17.33 -15.15
C LEU A 321 29.10 18.12 -13.84
N LYS A 322 28.45 17.59 -12.80
CA LYS A 322 28.39 18.16 -11.46
C LYS A 322 28.51 17.04 -10.42
N PRO A 323 29.08 17.31 -9.23
CA PRO A 323 29.09 16.34 -8.16
C PRO A 323 27.66 16.14 -7.65
N ILE A 324 27.31 14.90 -7.31
CA ILE A 324 26.03 14.54 -6.71
C ILE A 324 26.23 14.46 -5.20
N GLN A 325 25.41 15.20 -4.45
CA GLN A 325 25.48 15.24 -3.00
C GLN A 325 25.24 13.84 -2.40
N GLY A 326 26.09 13.46 -1.46
CA GLY A 326 25.99 12.15 -0.78
C GLY A 326 26.64 10.98 -1.53
N LEU A 327 27.15 11.20 -2.76
CA LEU A 327 27.89 10.18 -3.50
C LEU A 327 29.40 10.46 -3.46
N TYR A 328 30.18 9.41 -3.31
CA TYR A 328 31.63 9.47 -3.34
C TYR A 328 32.11 9.51 -4.79
N MET A 329 32.64 10.67 -5.20
CA MET A 329 33.02 10.96 -6.59
C MET A 329 34.42 11.55 -6.69
N LYS A 330 35.13 11.23 -7.78
CA LYS A 330 36.44 11.78 -8.13
C LYS A 330 36.28 12.79 -9.26
N SER A 331 36.85 13.97 -9.10
CA SER A 331 36.91 14.97 -10.17
C SER A 331 38.16 14.78 -11.04
N VAL A 332 38.01 14.84 -12.35
CA VAL A 332 39.09 14.74 -13.33
C VAL A 332 38.88 15.83 -14.38
N ILE A 333 39.96 16.50 -14.78
CA ILE A 333 39.91 17.49 -15.88
C ILE A 333 40.21 16.76 -17.18
N GLU A 334 39.24 16.75 -18.09
CA GLU A 334 39.38 16.20 -19.44
C GLU A 334 38.89 17.22 -20.47
N TYR A 335 39.72 17.55 -21.46
CA TYR A 335 39.40 18.50 -22.53
C TYR A 335 38.83 19.83 -22.00
N ASP A 336 39.54 20.45 -21.06
CA ASP A 336 39.17 21.72 -20.39
C ASP A 336 37.83 21.71 -19.64
N ARG A 337 37.30 20.52 -19.33
CA ARG A 337 36.07 20.35 -18.54
C ARG A 337 36.31 19.47 -17.33
N ILE A 338 35.75 19.88 -16.20
CA ILE A 338 35.74 19.05 -14.99
C ILE A 338 34.64 18.00 -15.14
N LYS A 339 35.03 16.73 -15.05
CA LYS A 339 34.15 15.56 -15.02
C LYS A 339 34.21 14.91 -13.64
N TYR A 340 33.09 14.34 -13.20
CA TYR A 340 32.98 13.65 -11.93
C TYR A 340 32.61 12.18 -12.14
N PHE A 341 33.45 11.28 -11.64
CA PHE A 341 33.26 9.84 -11.75
C PHE A 341 32.87 9.26 -10.40
N ILE A 342 31.83 8.42 -10.37
CA ILE A 342 31.32 7.83 -9.13
C ILE A 342 32.10 6.58 -8.75
N ASN A 343 32.37 6.43 -7.44
CA ASN A 343 32.89 5.18 -6.89
C ASN A 343 31.75 4.17 -6.72
N VAL A 344 31.70 3.19 -7.61
CA VAL A 344 30.65 2.17 -7.63
C VAL A 344 30.86 1.07 -6.60
N TYR A 345 32.07 0.91 -6.04
CA TYR A 345 32.26 0.01 -4.89
C TYR A 345 31.51 0.50 -3.65
N ARG A 346 31.53 1.82 -3.41
CA ARG A 346 30.82 2.46 -2.29
C ARG A 346 29.32 2.66 -2.58
N HIS A 347 28.94 2.67 -3.86
CA HIS A 347 27.57 2.95 -4.30
C HIS A 347 27.07 1.91 -5.32
N ARG A 348 27.14 0.62 -4.95
CA ARG A 348 26.87 -0.53 -5.85
C ARG A 348 25.50 -0.47 -6.54
N TYR A 349 24.48 0.07 -5.87
CA TYR A 349 23.12 0.16 -6.41
C TYR A 349 23.00 1.06 -7.64
N VAL A 350 23.92 2.00 -7.85
CA VAL A 350 23.99 2.80 -9.09
C VAL A 350 24.24 1.89 -10.31
N CYS A 351 24.88 0.74 -10.08
CA CYS A 351 25.13 -0.25 -11.12
C CYS A 351 23.96 -1.22 -11.36
N LEU A 352 22.91 -1.23 -10.53
CA LEU A 352 21.81 -2.22 -10.64
C LEU A 352 21.16 -2.22 -12.02
N ALA A 353 20.79 -1.03 -12.48
CA ALA A 353 20.18 -0.79 -13.79
C ALA A 353 21.17 -0.18 -14.80
N CYS A 354 22.48 -0.20 -14.51
CA CYS A 354 23.48 0.40 -15.40
C CYS A 354 23.48 -0.31 -16.76
N PRO A 355 23.12 0.39 -17.86
CA PRO A 355 23.05 -0.21 -19.18
C PRO A 355 24.45 -0.58 -19.70
N TYR A 356 25.49 0.11 -19.24
CA TYR A 356 26.88 -0.12 -19.63
C TYR A 356 27.58 -1.23 -18.85
N TYR A 357 26.88 -1.99 -18.00
CA TYR A 357 27.51 -3.09 -17.27
C TYR A 357 27.92 -4.21 -18.23
N THR A 358 29.21 -4.26 -18.54
CA THR A 358 29.82 -5.38 -19.26
C THR A 358 30.81 -6.09 -18.35
N PRO A 359 30.59 -7.37 -17.98
CA PRO A 359 31.52 -8.12 -17.15
C PRO A 359 32.80 -8.46 -17.91
N ARG A 360 33.94 -8.48 -17.20
CA ARG A 360 35.26 -8.75 -17.80
C ARG A 360 35.35 -10.07 -18.56
N TYR A 361 34.72 -11.14 -18.06
CA TYR A 361 34.79 -12.46 -18.71
C TYR A 361 34.29 -12.46 -20.17
N LYS A 362 33.32 -11.59 -20.49
CA LYS A 362 32.80 -11.45 -21.86
C LYS A 362 33.81 -10.87 -22.83
N VAL A 363 34.82 -10.15 -22.35
CA VAL A 363 35.86 -9.52 -23.20
C VAL A 363 37.12 -10.39 -23.27
N SER A 364 37.39 -11.22 -22.25
CA SER A 364 38.57 -12.08 -22.18
C SER A 364 38.39 -13.48 -22.79
N SER A 365 37.23 -13.78 -23.40
CA SER A 365 36.99 -15.07 -24.06
C SER A 365 37.48 -15.01 -25.52
N PRO A 366 38.49 -15.80 -25.94
CA PRO A 366 38.95 -15.80 -27.33
C PRO A 366 37.82 -16.30 -28.24
N GLN A 367 37.46 -15.52 -29.26
CA GLN A 367 36.58 -16.00 -30.32
C GLN A 367 37.25 -17.23 -30.96
N LYS A 368 36.66 -18.42 -30.78
CA LYS A 368 37.01 -19.59 -31.58
C LYS A 368 36.58 -19.30 -33.02
N THR A 369 37.54 -18.87 -33.83
CA THR A 369 37.40 -18.80 -35.29
C THR A 369 37.13 -20.20 -35.81
N SER A 370 35.96 -20.38 -36.43
CA SER A 370 35.57 -21.59 -37.17
C SER A 370 36.04 -21.48 -38.61
#